data_AF-A0AAV3GSM1-F1
#
_entry.id   AF-A0AAV3GSM1-F1
#
_cell.length_a   1.000
_cell.length_b   1.000
_cell.length_c   1.000
_cell.angle_alpha   90.00
_cell.angle_beta   90.00
_cell.angle_gamma   90.00
#
_symmetry.space_group_name_H-M   'P 1'
#
loop_
_entity.id
_entity.type
_entity.pdbx_description
1 polymer ?
#
loop_
_entity_poly.entity_id
_entity_poly.type
_entity_poly.pdbx_seq_one_letter_code
_entity_poly.pdbx_strand_id
1 'polypeptide(L)' 'PKVKVGDMVRCEAEEFIYPFRGYVEHVYNHSAIIRIENTMECDKWLAKSKENLAVARLVDMEVINNEV' A
#
# COMPACT_ATOMS: atom_id res chain seq x y z
N PRO A 1 -10.89 -2.56 12.56
CA PRO A 1 -10.88 -3.19 11.21
C PRO A 1 -9.56 -3.93 10.99
N LYS A 2 -9.60 -5.25 10.80
CA LYS A 2 -8.41 -6.00 10.38
C LYS A 2 -8.28 -5.86 8.86
N VAL A 3 -7.18 -5.26 8.42
CA VAL A 3 -6.76 -5.25 7.01
C VAL A 3 -6.76 -6.70 6.49
N LYS A 4 -7.36 -6.94 5.32
CA LYS A 4 -7.39 -8.25 4.65
C LYS A 4 -6.92 -8.14 3.21
N VAL A 5 -6.53 -9.29 2.65
CA VAL A 5 -6.19 -9.41 1.23
C VAL A 5 -7.36 -8.91 0.38
N GLY A 6 -7.07 -8.07 -0.61
CA GLY A 6 -8.03 -7.43 -1.50
C GLY A 6 -8.55 -6.08 -1.04
N ASP A 7 -8.27 -5.63 0.19
CA ASP A 7 -8.65 -4.29 0.63
C ASP A 7 -7.89 -3.23 -0.17
N MET A 8 -8.61 -2.17 -0.58
CA MET A 8 -8.00 -0.94 -1.07
C MET A 8 -7.52 -0.13 0.15
N VAL A 9 -6.26 0.27 0.14
CA VAL A 9 -5.62 0.96 1.26
C VAL A 9 -4.87 2.20 0.79
N ARG A 10 -4.81 3.21 1.64
CA ARG A 10 -3.80 4.27 1.59
C ARG A 10 -2.68 3.88 2.55
N CYS A 11 -1.43 3.95 2.10
CA CYS A 11 -0.29 3.52 2.88
C CYS A 11 0.80 4.59 2.89
N GLU A 12 1.46 4.73 4.04
CA GLU A 12 2.80 5.29 4.15
C GLU A 12 3.80 4.14 4.24
N ALA A 13 4.92 4.24 3.52
CA ALA A 13 6.00 3.27 3.60
C ALA A 13 7.34 4.00 3.52
N GLU A 14 8.32 3.56 4.31
CA GLU A 14 9.63 4.23 4.44
C GLU A 14 10.35 4.43 3.11
N GLU A 15 10.11 3.56 2.12
CA GLU A 15 10.74 3.64 0.80
C GLU A 15 10.12 4.72 -0.09
N PHE A 16 8.92 5.20 0.22
CA PHE A 16 8.17 6.13 -0.61
C PHE A 16 8.16 7.52 0.02
N ILE A 17 8.36 8.55 -0.80
CA ILE A 17 8.37 9.94 -0.32
C ILE A 17 6.94 10.36 0.07
N TYR A 18 5.94 9.89 -0.67
CA TYR A 18 4.54 10.22 -0.44
C TYR A 18 3.68 8.98 -0.20
N PRO A 19 2.53 9.15 0.48
CA PRO A 19 1.55 8.09 0.60
C PRO A 19 1.06 7.63 -0.77
N PHE A 20 0.83 6.33 -0.92
CA PHE A 20 0.30 5.73 -2.14
C PHE A 20 -0.97 4.93 -1.84
N ARG A 21 -1.70 4.59 -2.90
CA ARG A 21 -2.87 3.72 -2.83
C ARG A 21 -2.58 2.40 -3.51
N GLY A 22 -3.09 1.32 -2.95
CA GLY A 22 -2.92 0.00 -3.52
C GLY A 22 -3.82 -1.04 -2.89
N TYR A 23 -3.70 -2.25 -3.39
CA TYR A 23 -4.45 -3.40 -2.90
C TYR A 23 -3.56 -4.28 -2.04
N VAL A 24 -4.10 -4.77 -0.93
CA VAL A 24 -3.41 -5.73 -0.07
C VAL A 24 -3.28 -7.07 -0.80
N GLU A 25 -2.06 -7.51 -1.02
CA GLU A 25 -1.75 -8.80 -1.66
C GLU A 25 -1.46 -9.89 -0.62
N HIS A 26 -0.73 -9.53 0.44
CA HIS A 26 -0.41 -10.44 1.52
C HIS A 26 -0.40 -9.73 2.88
N VAL A 27 -0.76 -10.44 3.95
CA VAL A 27 -0.78 -9.90 5.32
C VAL A 27 0.09 -10.77 6.22
N TYR A 28 0.99 -10.13 6.95
CA TYR A 28 1.83 -10.71 8.00
C TYR A 28 1.39 -10.19 9.38
N ASN A 29 2.09 -10.60 10.44
CA ASN A 29 1.76 -10.21 11.81
C ASN A 29 1.74 -8.69 12.05
N HIS A 30 2.63 -7.93 11.38
CA HIS A 30 2.78 -6.48 11.59
C HIS A 30 2.91 -5.67 10.30
N SER A 31 2.87 -6.32 9.14
CA SER A 31 3.05 -5.69 7.84
C SER A 31 2.19 -6.35 6.77
N ALA A 32 2.12 -5.72 5.60
CA ALA A 32 1.46 -6.27 4.43
C ALA A 32 2.26 -5.93 3.16
N ILE A 33 2.15 -6.80 2.15
CA ILE A 33 2.58 -6.50 0.79
C ILE A 33 1.40 -5.84 0.08
N ILE A 34 1.66 -4.70 -0.51
CA ILE A 34 0.70 -3.87 -1.22
C ILE A 34 1.10 -3.82 -2.69
N ARG A 35 0.16 -4.18 -3.55
CA ARG A 35 0.26 -3.90 -4.98
C ARG A 35 -0.18 -2.47 -5.22
N ILE A 36 0.77 -1.61 -5.56
CA ILE A 36 0.56 -0.18 -5.78
C ILE A 36 -0.34 0.01 -7.00
N GLU A 37 -1.46 0.71 -6.81
CA GLU A 37 -2.38 1.11 -7.87
C GLU A 37 -2.06 2.53 -8.35
N ASN A 38 -1.76 3.44 -7.41
CA ASN A 38 -1.45 4.83 -7.72
C ASN A 38 -0.48 5.43 -6.71
N THR A 39 0.49 6.19 -7.21
CA THR A 39 1.49 6.92 -6.41
C THR A 39 1.85 8.26 -7.08
N MET A 40 2.55 9.13 -6.36
CA MET A 40 3.02 10.42 -6.87
C MET A 40 4.04 10.25 -8.00
N GLU A 41 4.15 11.24 -8.89
CA GLU A 41 5.00 11.14 -10.09
C GLU A 41 6.48 10.86 -9.78
N CYS A 42 7.02 11.48 -8.73
CA CYS A 42 8.39 11.26 -8.27
C CYS A 42 8.64 9.81 -7.83
N ASP A 43 7.61 9.13 -7.34
CA ASP A 43 7.69 7.75 -6.83
C ASP A 43 7.36 6.70 -7.90
N LYS A 44 6.86 7.10 -9.08
CA LYS A 44 6.49 6.16 -10.16
C LYS A 44 7.65 5.32 -10.64
N TRP A 45 8.85 5.90 -10.73
CA TRP A 45 10.04 5.16 -11.16
C TRP A 45 10.44 4.10 -10.12
N LEU A 46 10.41 4.48 -8.83
CA LEU A 46 10.70 3.58 -7.73
C LEU A 46 9.68 2.42 -7.69
N ALA A 47 8.39 2.73 -7.78
CA ALA A 47 7.33 1.72 -7.84
C ALA A 47 7.58 0.72 -8.98
N LYS A 48 7.88 1.20 -10.20
CA LYS A 48 8.18 0.34 -11.35
C LYS A 48 9.42 -0.53 -11.14
N SER A 49 10.50 0.00 -10.56
CA SER A 49 11.71 -0.78 -10.26
C SER A 49 11.48 -1.91 -9.25
N LYS A 50 10.40 -1.82 -8.47
CA LYS A 50 9.96 -2.79 -7.46
C LYS A 50 8.74 -3.60 -7.90
N GLU A 51 8.48 -3.68 -9.21
CA GLU A 51 7.35 -4.43 -9.77
C GLU A 51 5.97 -3.96 -9.25
N ASN A 52 5.88 -2.69 -8.81
CA ASN A 52 4.74 -2.07 -8.15
C ASN A 52 4.33 -2.76 -6.83
N LEU A 53 5.29 -3.35 -6.12
CA LEU A 53 5.10 -3.91 -4.79
C LEU A 53 5.75 -3.02 -3.73
N ALA A 54 5.07 -2.89 -2.60
CA ALA A 54 5.60 -2.20 -1.42
C ALA A 54 5.25 -2.96 -0.15
N VAL A 55 6.13 -2.86 0.85
CA VAL A 55 5.86 -3.33 2.21
C VAL A 55 5.43 -2.15 3.05
N ALA A 56 4.26 -2.24 3.67
CA ALA A 56 3.76 -1.25 4.62
C ALA A 56 3.48 -1.90 5.97
N ARG A 57 3.67 -1.17 7.06
CA ARG A 57 3.28 -1.63 8.39
C ARG A 57 1.77 -1.49 8.55
N LEU A 58 1.13 -2.44 9.21
CA LEU A 58 -0.33 -2.41 9.40
C LEU A 58 -0.83 -1.17 10.15
N VAL A 59 0.03 -0.53 10.95
CA VAL A 59 -0.28 0.71 11.69
C VAL A 59 -0.23 1.96 10.81
N ASP A 60 0.46 1.89 9.67
CA ASP A 60 0.67 2.99 8.71
C ASP A 60 -0.28 2.84 7.49
N MET A 61 -1.36 2.07 7.67
CA MET A 61 -2.33 1.73 6.63
C MET A 61 -3.74 2.17 7.01
N GLU A 62 -4.41 2.83 6.08
CA GLU A 62 -5.81 3.22 6.20
C GLU A 62 -6.63 2.47 5.15
N VAL A 63 -7.60 1.67 5.59
CA VAL A 63 -8.53 0.99 4.68
C VAL A 63 -9.49 2.02 4.08
N ILE A 64 -9.55 2.06 2.76
CA ILE A 64 -10.48 2.91 2.02
C ILE A 64 -11.76 2.12 1.84
N ASN A 65 -12.70 2.27 2.77
CA ASN A 65 -14.03 1.72 2.60
C ASN A 65 -14.74 2.48 1.48
N ASN A 66 -15.10 1.77 0.41
CA ASN A 66 -16.21 2.19 -0.43
C ASN A 66 -17.50 1.92 0.37
N GLU A 67 -17.82 2.79 1.33
CA GLU A 67 -19.20 2.88 1.78
C GLU A 67 -20.00 3.45 0.60
N VAL A 68 -20.74 2.57 -0.08
CA VAL A 68 -21.79 2.92 -1.05
C VAL A 68 -23.13 2.67 -0.37
#